data_AF-A0A7S1CW83-F1
#
_entry.id   AF-A0A7S1CW83-F1
#
_cell.length_a   1.000
_cell.length_b   1.000
_cell.length_c   1.000
_cell.angle_alpha   90.00
_cell.angle_beta   90.00
_cell.angle_gamma   90.00
#
_symmetry.space_group_name_H-M   'P 1'
#
loop_
_entity.id
_entity.type
_entity.pdbx_description
1 polymer ?
#
loop_
_entity_poly.entity_id
_entity_poly.type
_entity_poly.pdbx_seq_one_letter_code
_entity_poly.pdbx_strand_id
1 'polypeptide(L)'
;GFAFVGRKIITARRLALNQNSSPSSSSSSSSSSSSSSSTTNRRELLLQSLAVGGGGLFCSLFTSPSPSHAAVDPWSARVKEWPGLEYLEPLYEFLLSVDAMQEAVRNPDQRPALTKQLEQFFSGFVVNERNYYAGLALQYADRIQYDDLPSYVSIDKQQRFEAMENCMAELKSLYKALKAKDEITILNSAAGARSYLAQWFSYIRNSDVNAVAELYQAVRTADTNNDGALTNEEYAALTPQQQETWKKIAGVLGG
;
A
#
# COMPACT_ATOMS: atom_id res chain seq x y z
N GLY A 1 15.87 1.62 15.92
CA GLY A 1 14.66 2.21 16.53
C GLY A 1 13.54 2.45 15.53
N PHE A 2 13.87 2.84 14.30
CA PHE A 2 12.94 3.21 13.22
C PHE A 2 12.14 2.03 12.63
N ALA A 3 12.75 0.85 12.48
CA ALA A 3 12.12 -0.36 11.92
C ALA A 3 10.88 -0.86 12.69
N PHE A 4 10.79 -0.59 14.00
CA PHE A 4 9.70 -1.10 14.84
C PHE A 4 8.43 -0.24 14.75
N VAL A 5 8.56 1.05 14.41
CA VAL A 5 7.43 1.98 14.29
C VAL A 5 6.75 1.82 12.93
N GLY A 6 7.53 1.73 11.83
CA GLY A 6 6.97 1.45 10.50
C GLY A 6 6.24 0.11 10.46
N ARG A 7 6.89 -0.99 10.89
CA ARG A 7 6.27 -2.33 10.87
C ARG A 7 5.07 -2.49 11.82
N LYS A 8 5.13 -1.98 13.06
CA LYS A 8 3.98 -2.13 13.99
C LYS A 8 2.75 -1.34 13.58
N ILE A 9 2.90 -0.19 12.92
CA ILE A 9 1.73 0.58 12.50
C ILE A 9 1.09 -0.03 11.24
N ILE A 10 1.90 -0.65 10.36
CA ILE A 10 1.43 -1.47 9.23
C ILE A 10 0.60 -2.68 9.72
N THR A 11 1.05 -3.39 10.76
CA THR A 11 0.29 -4.53 11.34
C THR A 11 -1.01 -4.09 12.03
N ALA A 12 -1.04 -2.92 12.68
CA ALA A 12 -2.26 -2.37 13.30
C ALA A 12 -3.33 -1.97 12.26
N ARG A 13 -2.91 -1.59 11.04
CA ARG A 13 -3.80 -1.24 9.92
C ARG A 13 -4.61 -2.44 9.41
N ARG A 14 -4.07 -3.66 9.48
CA ARG A 14 -4.74 -4.90 9.07
C ARG A 14 -5.87 -5.33 10.02
N LEU A 15 -5.71 -5.11 11.32
CA LEU A 15 -6.74 -5.46 12.31
C LEU A 15 -7.98 -4.56 12.18
N ALA A 16 -7.83 -3.28 11.86
CA ALA A 16 -8.95 -2.34 11.75
C ALA A 16 -9.87 -2.60 10.54
N LEU A 17 -9.32 -3.09 9.43
CA LEU A 17 -10.12 -3.44 8.24
C LEU A 17 -10.75 -4.84 8.32
N ASN A 18 -10.17 -5.75 9.11
CA ASN A 18 -10.67 -7.12 9.25
C ASN A 18 -11.60 -7.32 10.47
N GLN A 19 -11.59 -6.42 11.47
CA GLN A 19 -12.39 -6.56 12.70
C GLN A 19 -13.85 -6.10 12.62
N ASN A 20 -14.31 -5.47 11.54
CA ASN A 20 -15.73 -5.11 11.39
C ASN A 20 -16.61 -6.27 10.89
N SER A 21 -16.07 -7.48 10.80
CA SER A 21 -16.80 -8.72 10.54
C SER A 21 -17.22 -9.39 11.86
N SER A 22 -17.98 -8.68 12.72
CA SER A 22 -18.61 -9.30 13.89
C SER A 22 -20.12 -9.38 13.70
N PRO A 23 -20.76 -10.54 13.99
CA PRO A 23 -22.17 -10.76 13.71
C PRO A 23 -23.06 -9.97 14.68
N SER A 24 -24.06 -9.29 14.13
CA SER A 24 -25.17 -8.71 14.88
C SER A 24 -25.92 -9.82 15.63
N SER A 25 -25.76 -9.87 16.95
CA SER A 25 -26.52 -10.78 17.81
C SER A 25 -27.96 -10.27 17.97
N SER A 26 -28.87 -10.92 17.26
CA SER A 26 -30.31 -10.87 17.52
C SER A 26 -30.61 -11.50 18.88
N SER A 27 -31.27 -10.74 19.74
CA SER A 27 -31.90 -11.23 20.96
C SER A 27 -33.15 -12.05 20.61
N SER A 28 -33.18 -13.31 21.03
CA SER A 28 -34.40 -14.10 21.10
C SER A 28 -34.35 -15.06 22.29
N SER A 29 -35.46 -15.07 22.99
CA SER A 29 -35.76 -15.77 24.23
C SER A 29 -35.97 -17.28 24.08
N SER A 30 -35.86 -17.97 25.23
CA SER A 30 -36.60 -19.16 25.69
C SER A 30 -36.15 -20.60 25.32
N SER A 31 -35.82 -21.32 26.41
CA SER A 31 -36.21 -22.69 26.85
C SER A 31 -35.80 -23.99 26.13
N SER A 32 -35.12 -24.83 26.95
CA SER A 32 -35.28 -26.29 27.18
C SER A 32 -34.70 -27.38 26.25
N SER A 33 -34.04 -28.33 26.95
CA SER A 33 -33.89 -29.79 26.78
C SER A 33 -32.91 -30.40 25.75
N SER A 34 -31.87 -31.01 26.34
CA SER A 34 -31.12 -32.24 26.01
C SER A 34 -31.50 -33.11 24.80
N SER A 35 -30.52 -33.41 23.93
CA SER A 35 -30.03 -34.78 23.64
C SER A 35 -28.95 -34.78 22.56
N SER A 36 -28.12 -35.83 22.60
CA SER A 36 -26.88 -36.13 21.88
C SER A 36 -26.99 -36.26 20.35
N SER A 37 -25.98 -35.80 19.61
CA SER A 37 -25.28 -36.58 18.56
C SER A 37 -24.25 -35.76 17.75
N SER A 38 -23.13 -36.42 17.45
CA SER A 38 -22.15 -36.17 16.38
C SER A 38 -21.75 -34.72 16.06
N THR A 39 -20.63 -34.29 16.63
CA THR A 39 -19.89 -33.10 16.21
C THR A 39 -19.17 -33.38 14.88
N THR A 40 -19.89 -33.26 13.77
CA THR A 40 -19.29 -33.07 12.44
C THR A 40 -18.60 -31.71 12.43
N ASN A 41 -17.34 -31.72 11.98
CA ASN A 41 -16.42 -30.60 11.98
C ASN A 41 -17.02 -29.29 11.40
N ARG A 42 -17.18 -28.29 12.26
CA ARG A 42 -17.52 -26.88 11.94
C ARG A 42 -16.30 -26.09 11.38
N ARG A 43 -15.41 -26.78 10.66
CA ARG A 43 -14.23 -26.19 9.97
C ARG A 43 -14.45 -25.95 8.47
N GLU A 44 -15.68 -26.11 7.98
CA GLU A 44 -16.03 -26.04 6.55
C GLU A 44 -16.77 -24.76 6.13
N LEU A 45 -17.07 -23.83 7.05
CA LEU A 45 -17.97 -22.70 6.76
C LEU A 45 -17.34 -21.30 6.83
N LEU A 46 -16.00 -21.22 6.81
CA LEU A 46 -15.23 -19.99 6.58
C LEU A 46 -14.02 -20.22 5.65
N LEU A 47 -14.09 -21.26 4.81
CA LEU A 47 -13.25 -21.42 3.61
C LEU A 47 -14.08 -21.40 2.32
N GLN A 48 -15.41 -21.23 2.42
CA GLN A 48 -16.33 -21.19 1.27
C GLN A 48 -16.66 -19.78 0.74
N SER A 49 -16.05 -18.72 1.28
CA SER A 49 -16.10 -17.37 0.66
C SER A 49 -14.84 -17.03 -0.16
N LEU A 50 -13.87 -17.96 -0.28
CA LEU A 50 -12.68 -17.79 -1.12
C LEU A 50 -12.35 -19.00 -2.02
N ALA A 51 -13.17 -20.06 -2.02
CA ALA A 51 -12.87 -21.27 -2.80
C ALA A 51 -14.08 -21.97 -3.43
N VAL A 52 -15.02 -21.26 -4.06
CA VAL A 52 -15.77 -21.77 -5.24
C VAL A 52 -16.10 -20.56 -6.13
N GLY A 53 -15.16 -20.24 -6.99
CA GLY A 53 -15.25 -19.23 -8.04
C GLY A 53 -14.18 -19.49 -9.10
N GLY A 54 -13.92 -20.77 -9.38
CA GLY A 54 -13.25 -21.18 -10.61
C GLY A 54 -14.19 -20.88 -11.77
N GLY A 55 -13.96 -19.75 -12.43
CA GLY A 55 -14.74 -19.26 -13.56
C GLY A 55 -14.20 -17.89 -13.90
N GLY A 56 -13.16 -17.86 -14.73
CA GLY A 56 -12.29 -16.72 -14.94
C GLY A 56 -13.03 -15.42 -15.28
N LEU A 57 -12.63 -14.33 -14.62
CA LEU A 57 -12.93 -12.95 -15.01
C LEU A 57 -12.11 -11.93 -14.19
N PHE A 58 -10.81 -12.15 -13.97
CA PHE A 58 -9.90 -11.12 -13.41
C PHE A 58 -8.51 -11.09 -14.06
N CYS A 59 -8.41 -11.43 -15.36
CA CYS A 59 -7.18 -11.29 -16.14
C CYS A 59 -7.23 -10.19 -17.22
N SER A 60 -8.20 -9.27 -17.18
CA SER A 60 -8.39 -8.31 -18.29
C SER A 60 -8.26 -6.85 -17.90
N LEU A 61 -7.22 -6.46 -17.15
CA LEU A 61 -6.83 -5.04 -17.00
C LEU A 61 -5.34 -4.72 -17.14
N PHE A 62 -4.49 -5.72 -17.42
CA PHE A 62 -3.19 -5.46 -18.03
C PHE A 62 -3.23 -6.03 -19.45
N THR A 63 -4.01 -5.39 -20.32
CA THR A 63 -3.74 -5.50 -21.76
C THR A 63 -2.33 -4.95 -21.91
N SER A 64 -1.35 -5.84 -22.06
CA SER A 64 0.03 -5.44 -22.36
C SER A 64 -0.06 -4.51 -23.56
N PRO A 65 0.25 -3.20 -23.42
CA PRO A 65 0.42 -2.40 -24.60
C PRO A 65 1.48 -3.10 -25.43
N SER A 66 1.20 -3.31 -26.72
CA SER A 66 2.26 -3.63 -27.68
C SER A 66 3.46 -2.73 -27.37
N PRO A 67 4.71 -3.21 -27.54
CA PRO A 67 5.89 -2.38 -27.37
C PRO A 67 5.89 -1.30 -28.47
N SER A 68 5.00 -0.34 -28.28
CA SER A 68 5.16 1.02 -28.71
C SER A 68 6.46 1.37 -28.02
N HIS A 69 7.53 1.53 -28.80
CA HIS A 69 8.62 2.38 -28.38
C HIS A 69 7.92 3.67 -27.95
N ALA A 70 7.67 3.81 -26.65
CA ALA A 70 7.12 5.02 -26.08
C ALA A 70 8.06 6.08 -26.61
N ALA A 71 7.53 6.95 -27.47
CA ALA A 71 8.26 8.11 -27.91
C ALA A 71 8.72 8.74 -26.60
N VAL A 72 10.04 8.66 -26.35
CA VAL A 72 10.65 9.22 -25.15
C VAL A 72 10.16 10.64 -25.15
N ASP A 73 9.32 10.98 -24.18
CA ASP A 73 8.73 12.30 -24.10
C ASP A 73 9.95 13.24 -24.17
N PRO A 74 10.07 14.11 -25.20
CA PRO A 74 11.32 14.81 -25.49
C PRO A 74 11.76 15.74 -24.34
N TRP A 75 10.96 15.80 -23.28
CA TRP A 75 11.11 16.60 -22.08
C TRP A 75 11.45 15.78 -20.82
N SER A 76 11.50 14.45 -20.88
CA SER A 76 11.89 13.62 -19.73
C SER A 76 13.41 13.49 -19.65
N ALA A 77 13.98 13.74 -18.46
CA ALA A 77 15.42 13.61 -18.24
C ALA A 77 15.90 12.17 -18.48
N ARG A 78 17.03 12.01 -19.16
CA ARG A 78 17.67 10.71 -19.38
C ARG A 78 18.28 10.19 -18.08
N VAL A 79 17.77 9.04 -17.65
CA VAL A 79 18.23 8.32 -16.46
C VAL A 79 19.23 7.25 -16.86
N LYS A 80 20.44 7.36 -16.32
CA LYS A 80 21.52 6.37 -16.47
C LYS A 80 21.30 5.16 -15.57
N GLU A 81 20.92 5.38 -14.32
CA GLU A 81 20.74 4.33 -13.32
C GLU A 81 19.62 4.69 -12.36
N TRP A 82 18.72 3.72 -12.14
CA TRP A 82 17.61 3.83 -11.19
C TRP A 82 18.02 3.29 -9.82
N PRO A 83 17.52 3.86 -8.71
CA PRO A 83 17.72 3.29 -7.38
C PRO A 83 17.15 1.86 -7.30
N GLY A 84 17.68 1.07 -6.37
CA GLY A 84 17.21 -0.29 -6.14
C GLY A 84 15.76 -0.38 -5.67
N LEU A 85 15.17 -1.57 -5.82
CA LEU A 85 13.78 -1.84 -5.43
C LEU A 85 13.52 -1.66 -3.93
N GLU A 86 14.58 -1.64 -3.10
CA GLU A 86 14.47 -1.47 -1.66
C GLU A 86 13.85 -0.15 -1.21
N TYR A 87 13.88 0.86 -2.06
CA TYR A 87 13.22 2.15 -1.82
C TYR A 87 11.75 2.14 -2.30
N LEU A 88 11.44 1.31 -3.29
CA LEU A 88 10.12 1.29 -3.94
C LEU A 88 9.10 0.46 -3.18
N GLU A 89 9.52 -0.59 -2.47
CA GLU A 89 8.58 -1.50 -1.80
C GLU A 89 7.70 -0.78 -0.77
N PRO A 90 8.24 0.05 0.14
CA PRO A 90 7.39 0.77 1.09
C PRO A 90 6.51 1.82 0.39
N LEU A 91 6.99 2.45 -0.69
CA LEU A 91 6.19 3.40 -1.47
C LEU A 91 5.05 2.69 -2.22
N TYR A 92 5.27 1.46 -2.67
CA TYR A 92 4.27 0.65 -3.33
C TYR A 92 3.20 0.19 -2.32
N GLU A 93 3.60 -0.20 -1.12
CA GLU A 93 2.64 -0.44 -0.02
C GLU A 93 1.83 0.81 0.32
N PHE A 94 2.46 1.99 0.29
CA PHE A 94 1.76 3.26 0.47
C PHE A 94 0.73 3.52 -0.65
N LEU A 95 1.07 3.22 -1.91
CA LEU A 95 0.12 3.27 -3.04
C LEU A 95 -1.11 2.40 -2.77
N LEU A 96 -0.91 1.14 -2.39
CA LEU A 96 -2.01 0.22 -2.05
C LEU A 96 -2.84 0.74 -0.88
N SER A 97 -2.21 1.36 0.11
CA SER A 97 -2.90 1.98 1.24
C SER A 97 -3.79 3.13 0.79
N VAL A 98 -3.30 4.02 -0.09
CA VAL A 98 -4.08 5.15 -0.62
C VAL A 98 -5.23 4.67 -1.51
N ASP A 99 -5.03 3.63 -2.32
CA ASP A 99 -6.10 2.99 -3.09
C ASP A 99 -7.21 2.45 -2.16
N ALA A 100 -6.82 1.75 -1.08
CA ALA A 100 -7.78 1.25 -0.09
C ALA A 100 -8.54 2.38 0.62
N MET A 101 -7.88 3.52 0.90
CA MET A 101 -8.56 4.70 1.45
C MET A 101 -9.59 5.27 0.48
N GLN A 102 -9.29 5.33 -0.82
CA GLN A 102 -10.22 5.83 -1.83
C GLN A 102 -11.50 4.99 -1.88
N GLU A 103 -11.39 3.68 -1.69
CA GLU A 103 -12.57 2.82 -1.59
C GLU A 103 -13.28 3.02 -0.24
N ALA A 104 -12.54 3.09 0.87
CA ALA A 104 -13.10 3.23 2.21
C ALA A 104 -13.92 4.51 2.41
N VAL A 105 -13.55 5.63 1.78
CA VAL A 105 -14.32 6.89 1.90
C VAL A 105 -15.74 6.79 1.34
N ARG A 106 -15.98 5.84 0.42
CA ARG A 106 -17.31 5.59 -0.16
C ARG A 106 -18.26 4.91 0.84
N ASN A 107 -17.72 4.28 1.87
CA ASN A 107 -18.48 3.63 2.93
C ASN A 107 -18.47 4.51 4.21
N PRO A 108 -19.59 5.16 4.56
CA PRO A 108 -19.68 5.99 5.77
C PRO A 108 -19.27 5.27 7.06
N ASP A 109 -19.52 3.96 7.16
CA ASP A 109 -19.22 3.16 8.35
C ASP A 109 -17.71 2.96 8.56
N GLN A 110 -16.90 3.09 7.50
CA GLN A 110 -15.44 2.97 7.56
C GLN A 110 -14.75 4.30 7.86
N ARG A 111 -15.44 5.44 7.71
CA ARG A 111 -14.87 6.78 7.88
C ARG A 111 -14.32 7.06 9.28
N PRO A 112 -14.94 6.62 10.39
CA PRO A 112 -14.34 6.79 11.71
C PRO A 112 -12.98 6.08 11.85
N ALA A 113 -12.87 4.85 11.32
CA ALA A 113 -11.62 4.11 11.32
C ALA A 113 -10.56 4.80 10.45
N LEU A 114 -10.93 5.26 9.25
CA LEU A 114 -10.06 6.02 8.37
C LEU A 114 -9.59 7.34 9.00
N THR A 115 -10.47 8.04 9.71
CA THR A 115 -10.13 9.28 10.44
C THR A 115 -9.04 9.02 11.47
N LYS A 116 -9.16 7.94 12.25
CA LYS A 116 -8.16 7.54 13.23
C LYS A 116 -6.83 7.14 12.57
N GLN A 117 -6.88 6.46 11.43
CA GLN A 117 -5.67 6.09 10.68
C GLN A 117 -4.94 7.33 10.14
N LEU A 118 -5.66 8.30 9.57
CA LEU A 118 -5.05 9.55 9.10
C LEU A 118 -4.57 10.42 10.25
N GLU A 119 -5.28 10.42 11.38
CA GLU A 119 -4.80 11.05 12.60
C GLU A 119 -3.47 10.45 13.03
N GLN A 120 -3.33 9.12 13.06
CA GLN A 120 -2.06 8.44 13.35
C GLN A 120 -0.97 8.81 12.34
N PHE A 121 -1.28 8.76 11.05
CA PHE A 121 -0.37 9.08 9.95
C PHE A 121 0.23 10.50 10.06
N PHE A 122 -0.59 11.47 10.46
CA PHE A 122 -0.18 12.88 10.64
C PHE A 122 0.24 13.23 12.07
N SER A 123 -0.03 12.36 13.04
CA SER A 123 0.39 12.54 14.43
C SER A 123 1.82 12.07 14.63
N GLY A 124 2.45 12.57 15.70
CA GLY A 124 3.87 12.35 15.95
C GLY A 124 4.69 13.58 15.58
N PHE A 125 5.81 13.73 16.28
CA PHE A 125 6.70 14.90 16.16
C PHE A 125 7.52 14.80 14.86
N VAL A 126 8.85 14.87 14.91
CA VAL A 126 9.71 14.75 13.73
C VAL A 126 9.58 13.38 13.03
N VAL A 127 9.24 12.33 13.77
CA VAL A 127 9.15 10.95 13.27
C VAL A 127 7.68 10.53 13.18
N ASN A 128 7.06 10.79 12.02
CA ASN A 128 5.72 10.30 11.68
C ASN A 128 5.73 9.65 10.29
N GLU A 129 4.69 8.88 9.97
CA GLU A 129 4.60 8.14 8.70
C GLU A 129 4.63 9.06 7.49
N ARG A 130 3.99 10.22 7.57
CA ARG A 130 4.06 11.23 6.52
C ARG A 130 5.51 11.59 6.17
N ASN A 131 6.31 11.92 7.18
CA ASN A 131 7.71 12.28 6.99
C ASN A 131 8.55 11.09 6.50
N TYR A 132 8.20 9.88 6.93
CA TYR A 132 8.85 8.66 6.45
C TYR A 132 8.65 8.46 4.95
N TYR A 133 7.40 8.44 4.45
CA TYR A 133 7.15 8.24 3.01
C TYR A 133 7.64 9.41 2.15
N ALA A 134 7.47 10.66 2.61
CA ALA A 134 7.98 11.82 1.91
C ALA A 134 9.52 11.81 1.83
N GLY A 135 10.19 11.47 2.94
CA GLY A 135 11.65 11.34 3.00
C GLY A 135 12.17 10.20 2.13
N LEU A 136 11.48 9.06 2.10
CA LEU A 136 11.84 7.93 1.26
C LEU A 136 11.69 8.25 -0.24
N ALA A 137 10.62 8.94 -0.62
CA ALA A 137 10.41 9.39 -1.99
C ALA A 137 11.47 10.40 -2.45
N LEU A 138 11.85 11.34 -1.56
CA LEU A 138 12.95 12.27 -1.81
C LEU A 138 14.29 11.53 -1.97
N GLN A 139 14.58 10.60 -1.05
CA GLN A 139 15.80 9.79 -1.11
C GLN A 139 15.87 8.95 -2.39
N TYR A 140 14.73 8.39 -2.85
CA TYR A 140 14.63 7.72 -4.13
C TYR A 140 15.00 8.66 -5.28
N ALA A 141 14.35 9.83 -5.37
CA ALA A 141 14.60 10.80 -6.43
C ALA A 141 16.06 11.32 -6.45
N ASP A 142 16.69 11.46 -5.28
CA ASP A 142 18.08 11.89 -5.16
C ASP A 142 19.11 10.82 -5.54
N ARG A 143 18.74 9.55 -5.45
CA ARG A 143 19.61 8.42 -5.84
C ARG A 143 19.56 8.09 -7.33
N ILE A 144 18.64 8.69 -8.08
CA ILE A 144 18.59 8.54 -9.54
C ILE A 144 19.87 9.15 -10.12
N GLN A 145 20.60 8.38 -10.92
CA GLN A 145 21.75 8.88 -11.67
C GLN A 145 21.30 9.26 -13.07
N TYR A 146 21.58 10.50 -13.47
CA TYR A 146 21.21 11.04 -14.77
C TYR A 146 22.44 11.13 -15.69
N ASP A 147 22.22 10.99 -16.99
CA ASP A 147 23.21 11.29 -18.05
C ASP A 147 22.72 12.40 -19.00
N ASP A 148 21.96 13.35 -18.45
CA ASP A 148 21.31 14.47 -19.15
C ASP A 148 21.80 15.85 -18.68
N LEU A 149 21.33 16.91 -19.33
CA LEU A 149 21.60 18.30 -18.97
C LEU A 149 20.97 18.65 -17.61
N PRO A 150 21.65 19.45 -16.76
CA PRO A 150 21.16 19.81 -15.43
C PRO A 150 19.75 20.42 -15.39
N SER A 151 19.34 21.15 -16.43
CA SER A 151 18.00 21.74 -16.51
C SER A 151 16.89 20.68 -16.54
N TYR A 152 17.03 19.63 -17.37
CA TYR A 152 16.05 18.54 -17.42
C TYR A 152 16.02 17.75 -16.11
N VAL A 153 17.20 17.50 -15.52
CA VAL A 153 17.30 16.82 -14.22
C VAL A 153 16.57 17.60 -13.13
N SER A 154 16.71 18.93 -13.10
CA SER A 154 16.01 19.77 -12.10
C SER A 154 14.49 19.74 -12.27
N ILE A 155 14.00 19.73 -13.51
CA ILE A 155 12.56 19.64 -13.82
C ILE A 155 12.00 18.29 -13.39
N ASP A 156 12.66 17.17 -13.73
CA ASP A 156 12.21 15.82 -13.34
C ASP A 156 12.17 15.66 -11.82
N LYS A 157 13.23 16.08 -11.11
CA LYS A 157 13.26 16.06 -9.64
C LYS A 157 12.13 16.88 -9.03
N GLN A 158 11.89 18.08 -9.55
CA GLN A 158 10.82 18.95 -9.09
C GLN A 158 9.44 18.31 -9.30
N GLN A 159 9.19 17.72 -10.48
CA GLN A 159 7.93 17.05 -10.78
C GLN A 159 7.64 15.87 -9.85
N ARG A 160 8.66 15.07 -9.52
CA ARG A 160 8.53 13.99 -8.53
C ARG A 160 8.25 14.54 -7.13
N PHE A 161 8.98 15.58 -6.73
CA PHE A 161 8.77 16.20 -5.42
C PHE A 161 7.35 16.77 -5.28
N GLU A 162 6.88 17.53 -6.27
CA GLU A 162 5.54 18.11 -6.31
C GLU A 162 4.45 17.04 -6.29
N ALA A 163 4.60 15.94 -7.05
CA ALA A 163 3.63 14.85 -7.03
C ALA A 163 3.50 14.25 -5.60
N MET A 164 4.62 14.03 -4.90
CA MET A 164 4.58 13.52 -3.53
C MET A 164 4.03 14.55 -2.54
N GLU A 165 4.42 15.82 -2.64
CA GLU A 165 3.89 16.88 -1.77
C GLU A 165 2.38 17.08 -1.94
N ASN A 166 1.90 17.09 -3.18
CA ASN A 166 0.48 17.20 -3.50
C ASN A 166 -0.31 16.00 -2.96
N CYS A 167 0.22 14.78 -3.08
CA CYS A 167 -0.36 13.59 -2.44
C CYS A 167 -0.52 13.79 -0.92
N MET A 168 0.54 14.28 -0.24
CA MET A 168 0.50 14.51 1.21
C MET A 168 -0.46 15.65 1.60
N ALA A 169 -0.57 16.68 0.77
CA ALA A 169 -1.52 17.78 0.97
C ALA A 169 -2.97 17.29 0.85
N GLU A 170 -3.26 16.45 -0.14
CA GLU A 170 -4.59 15.86 -0.34
C GLU A 170 -4.97 14.90 0.79
N LEU A 171 -4.05 14.07 1.28
CA LEU A 171 -4.31 13.24 2.47
C LEU A 171 -4.63 14.09 3.71
N LYS A 172 -3.96 15.24 3.86
CA LYS A 172 -4.24 16.18 4.96
C LYS A 172 -5.58 16.88 4.78
N SER A 173 -5.96 17.20 3.53
CA SER A 173 -7.28 17.73 3.17
C SER A 173 -8.37 16.71 3.50
N LEU A 174 -8.19 15.45 3.09
CA LEU A 174 -9.08 14.33 3.39
C LEU A 174 -9.29 14.18 4.90
N TYR A 175 -8.22 14.19 5.69
CA TYR A 175 -8.32 14.11 7.15
C TYR A 175 -9.18 15.23 7.76
N LYS A 176 -8.97 16.47 7.32
CA LYS A 176 -9.77 17.62 7.78
C LYS A 176 -11.24 17.48 7.37
N ALA A 177 -11.49 17.06 6.12
CA ALA A 177 -12.82 16.87 5.58
C ALA A 177 -13.60 15.76 6.31
N LEU A 178 -12.94 14.65 6.65
CA LEU A 178 -13.52 13.58 7.47
C LEU A 178 -13.95 14.07 8.85
N LYS A 179 -13.13 14.90 9.52
CA LYS A 179 -13.50 15.51 10.81
C LYS A 179 -14.65 16.51 10.68
N ALA A 180 -14.70 17.26 9.58
CA ALA A 180 -15.76 18.22 9.29
C ALA A 180 -17.04 17.58 8.71
N LYS A 181 -16.99 16.31 8.32
CA LYS A 181 -18.05 15.59 7.58
C LYS A 181 -18.43 16.29 6.26
N ASP A 182 -17.44 16.81 5.54
CA ASP A 182 -17.62 17.44 4.22
C ASP A 182 -17.54 16.39 3.12
N GLU A 183 -18.70 15.91 2.65
CA GLU A 183 -18.82 14.83 1.67
C GLU A 183 -18.09 15.10 0.35
N ILE A 184 -18.19 16.33 -0.18
CA ILE A 184 -17.60 16.68 -1.47
C ILE A 184 -16.08 16.66 -1.34
N THR A 185 -15.55 17.30 -0.30
CA THR A 185 -14.11 17.35 -0.07
C THR A 185 -13.55 15.97 0.29
N ILE A 186 -14.27 15.12 1.02
CA ILE A 186 -13.84 13.74 1.30
C ILE A 186 -13.56 12.97 0.00
N LEU A 187 -14.49 12.99 -0.96
CA LEU A 187 -14.34 12.24 -2.20
C LEU A 187 -13.25 12.84 -3.10
N ASN A 188 -13.23 14.16 -3.24
CA ASN A 188 -12.25 14.86 -4.07
C ASN A 188 -10.83 14.67 -3.54
N SER A 189 -10.61 14.83 -2.23
CA SER A 189 -9.27 14.72 -1.65
C SER A 189 -8.75 13.28 -1.67
N ALA A 190 -9.60 12.27 -1.50
CA ALA A 190 -9.19 10.88 -1.63
C ALA A 190 -8.79 10.54 -3.08
N ALA A 191 -9.55 11.02 -4.07
CA ALA A 191 -9.21 10.85 -5.48
C ALA A 191 -7.93 11.62 -5.85
N GLY A 192 -7.77 12.84 -5.35
CA GLY A 192 -6.59 13.68 -5.55
C GLY A 192 -5.32 13.01 -5.00
N ALA A 193 -5.36 12.52 -3.76
CA ALA A 193 -4.23 11.80 -3.15
C ALA A 193 -3.79 10.60 -4.01
N ARG A 194 -4.74 9.78 -4.46
CA ARG A 194 -4.45 8.65 -5.35
C ARG A 194 -3.86 9.10 -6.68
N SER A 195 -4.44 10.13 -7.31
CA SER A 195 -3.98 10.63 -8.61
C SER A 195 -2.54 11.12 -8.54
N TYR A 196 -2.19 11.90 -7.52
CA TYR A 196 -0.83 12.43 -7.35
C TYR A 196 0.18 11.32 -7.04
N LEU A 197 -0.20 10.32 -6.24
CA LEU A 197 0.68 9.18 -5.99
C LEU A 197 0.87 8.30 -7.23
N ALA A 198 -0.19 8.08 -8.01
CA ALA A 198 -0.10 7.40 -9.31
C ALA A 198 0.79 8.17 -10.29
N GLN A 199 0.70 9.51 -10.32
CA GLN A 199 1.60 10.36 -11.08
C GLN A 199 3.05 10.20 -10.63
N TRP A 200 3.32 10.15 -9.32
CA TRP A 200 4.67 9.90 -8.82
C TRP A 200 5.24 8.56 -9.35
N PHE A 201 4.43 7.50 -9.33
CA PHE A 201 4.80 6.20 -9.88
C PHE A 201 4.95 6.19 -11.41
N SER A 202 4.22 7.07 -12.12
CA SER A 202 4.35 7.19 -13.58
C SER A 202 5.73 7.72 -14.02
N TYR A 203 6.45 8.39 -13.12
CA TYR A 203 7.83 8.80 -13.36
C TYR A 203 8.83 7.66 -13.14
N ILE A 204 8.42 6.48 -12.69
CA ILE A 204 9.30 5.31 -12.51
C ILE A 204 9.13 4.39 -13.72
N ARG A 205 10.19 3.67 -14.09
CA ARG A 205 10.08 2.63 -15.13
C ARG A 205 9.06 1.57 -14.72
N ASN A 206 8.14 1.27 -15.64
CA ASN A 206 7.14 0.21 -15.44
C ASN A 206 7.76 -1.15 -15.06
N SER A 207 8.97 -1.47 -15.54
CA SER A 207 9.68 -2.70 -15.15
C SER A 207 9.94 -2.77 -13.64
N ASP A 208 10.32 -1.64 -13.03
CA ASP A 208 10.68 -1.58 -11.62
C ASP A 208 9.41 -1.57 -10.75
N VAL A 209 8.35 -0.92 -11.23
CA VAL A 209 7.01 -0.96 -10.61
C VAL A 209 6.44 -2.38 -10.62
N ASN A 210 6.58 -3.11 -11.73
CA ASN A 210 6.14 -4.50 -11.82
C ASN A 210 6.98 -5.42 -10.92
N ALA A 211 8.31 -5.25 -10.91
CA ALA A 211 9.20 -6.05 -10.08
C ALA A 211 8.93 -5.86 -8.58
N VAL A 212 8.61 -4.63 -8.14
CA VAL A 212 8.24 -4.39 -6.74
C VAL A 212 6.86 -4.94 -6.40
N ALA A 213 5.90 -4.90 -7.33
CA ALA A 213 4.59 -5.51 -7.16
C ALA A 213 4.69 -7.03 -6.99
N GLU A 214 5.51 -7.70 -7.81
CA GLU A 214 5.80 -9.13 -7.71
C GLU A 214 6.50 -9.47 -6.39
N LEU A 215 7.50 -8.69 -5.99
CA LEU A 215 8.18 -8.87 -4.70
C LEU A 215 7.18 -8.73 -3.54
N TYR A 216 6.33 -7.70 -3.56
CA TYR A 216 5.31 -7.47 -2.54
C TYR A 216 4.37 -8.68 -2.44
N GLN A 217 3.84 -9.18 -3.57
CA GLN A 217 2.97 -10.36 -3.58
C GLN A 217 3.66 -11.61 -3.07
N ALA A 218 4.93 -11.83 -3.44
CA ALA A 218 5.71 -12.97 -2.97
C ALA A 218 5.92 -12.91 -1.45
N VAL A 219 6.31 -11.76 -0.93
CA VAL A 219 6.46 -11.51 0.52
C VAL A 219 5.14 -11.72 1.25
N ARG A 220 4.02 -11.21 0.71
CA ARG A 220 2.69 -11.40 1.31
C ARG A 220 2.23 -12.85 1.31
N THR A 221 2.58 -13.61 0.28
CA THR A 221 2.27 -15.05 0.19
C THR A 221 3.12 -15.85 1.17
N ALA A 222 4.37 -15.44 1.36
CA ALA A 222 5.28 -16.04 2.32
C ALA A 222 4.92 -15.71 3.78
N ASP A 223 4.42 -14.50 4.08
CA ASP A 223 3.97 -14.03 5.40
C ASP A 223 2.67 -14.72 5.84
N THR A 224 2.77 -16.01 6.18
CA THR A 224 1.63 -16.88 6.50
C THR A 224 0.92 -16.46 7.79
N ASN A 225 1.65 -15.90 8.75
CA ASN A 225 1.09 -15.42 10.01
C ASN A 225 0.56 -13.96 9.91
N ASN A 226 0.80 -13.28 8.79
CA ASN A 226 0.38 -11.92 8.49
C ASN A 226 0.90 -10.85 9.46
N ASP A 227 2.05 -11.07 10.09
CA ASP A 227 2.62 -10.13 11.06
C ASP A 227 3.49 -9.03 10.42
N GLY A 228 3.82 -9.18 9.12
CA GLY A 228 4.65 -8.24 8.35
C GLY A 228 6.17 -8.44 8.51
N ALA A 229 6.58 -9.50 9.19
CA ALA A 229 7.94 -10.01 9.21
C ALA A 229 7.96 -11.41 8.60
N LEU A 230 9.08 -11.77 7.98
CA LEU A 230 9.28 -13.13 7.49
C LEU A 230 10.13 -13.87 8.52
N THR A 231 9.61 -14.97 9.03
CA THR A 231 10.40 -15.99 9.75
C THR A 231 11.44 -16.60 8.81
N ASN A 232 12.41 -17.36 9.33
CA ASN A 232 13.43 -17.99 8.48
C ASN A 232 12.81 -18.97 7.48
N GLU A 233 11.75 -19.66 7.90
CA GLU A 233 10.97 -20.60 7.09
C GLU A 233 10.21 -19.87 5.97
N GLU A 234 9.54 -18.76 6.29
CA GLU A 234 8.81 -17.95 5.31
C GLU A 234 9.78 -17.24 4.35
N TYR A 235 10.91 -16.75 4.86
CA TYR A 235 11.96 -16.14 4.05
C TYR A 235 12.57 -17.15 3.06
N ALA A 236 12.69 -18.43 3.44
CA ALA A 236 13.15 -19.49 2.55
C ALA A 236 12.18 -19.79 1.39
N ALA A 237 10.91 -19.38 1.49
CA ALA A 237 9.94 -19.50 0.40
C ALA A 237 10.15 -18.49 -0.74
N LEU A 238 10.94 -17.43 -0.50
CA LEU A 238 11.31 -16.44 -1.52
C LEU A 238 12.44 -16.97 -2.41
N THR A 239 12.47 -16.52 -3.67
CA THR A 239 13.60 -16.80 -4.58
C THR A 239 14.89 -16.13 -4.09
N PRO A 240 16.09 -16.62 -4.45
CA PRO A 240 17.36 -16.02 -4.02
C PRO A 240 17.49 -14.52 -4.32
N GLN A 241 16.95 -14.06 -5.44
CA GLN A 241 16.94 -12.65 -5.82
C GLN A 241 16.00 -11.83 -4.90
N GLN A 242 14.78 -12.31 -4.66
CA GLN A 242 13.83 -11.66 -3.74
C GLN A 242 14.36 -11.60 -2.31
N GLN A 243 15.03 -12.68 -1.87
CA GLN A 243 15.75 -12.76 -0.60
C GLN A 243 16.81 -11.65 -0.47
N GLU A 244 17.66 -11.46 -1.49
CA GLU A 244 18.67 -10.40 -1.50
C GLU A 244 18.03 -9.01 -1.43
N THR A 245 16.99 -8.76 -2.23
CA THR A 245 16.25 -7.49 -2.20
C THR A 245 15.58 -7.25 -0.85
N TRP A 246 14.97 -8.26 -0.25
CA TRP A 246 14.34 -8.16 1.07
C TRP A 246 15.35 -7.83 2.18
N LYS A 247 16.55 -8.41 2.11
CA LYS A 247 17.66 -8.04 3.01
C LYS A 247 18.04 -6.56 2.85
N LYS A 248 18.08 -6.05 1.61
CA LYS A 248 18.34 -4.62 1.34
C LYS A 248 17.23 -3.73 1.90
N ILE A 249 15.96 -4.10 1.73
CA ILE A 249 14.81 -3.41 2.35
C ILE A 249 14.98 -3.34 3.86
N ALA A 250 15.25 -4.46 4.51
CA ALA A 250 15.47 -4.50 5.96
C ALA A 250 16.65 -3.60 6.40
N GLY A 251 17.68 -3.48 5.58
CA GLY A 251 18.81 -2.57 5.80
C GLY A 251 18.43 -1.09 5.69
N VAL A 252 17.66 -0.71 4.66
CA VAL A 252 17.17 0.68 4.47
C VAL A 252 16.23 1.10 5.61
N LEU A 253 15.40 0.18 6.11
CA LEU A 253 14.50 0.43 7.23
C LEU A 253 15.19 0.42 8.61
N GLY A 254 16.38 -0.19 8.69
CA GLY A 254 17.10 -0.47 9.93
C GLY A 254 18.12 0.60 10.34
N GLY A 255 18.62 1.39 9.38
CA GLY A 255 19.54 2.53 9.62
C GLY A 255 18.83 3.72 10.24
#